data_AF-A0A6N2MKA2-F1
#
_entry.id   AF-A0A6N2MKA2-F1
#
_cell.length_a   1.000
_cell.length_b   1.000
_cell.length_c   1.000
_cell.angle_alpha   90.00
_cell.angle_beta   90.00
_cell.angle_gamma   90.00
#
_symmetry.space_group_name_H-M   'P 1'
#
loop_
_entity.id
_entity.type
_entity.pdbx_description
1 polymer ?
#
loop_
_entity_poly.entity_id
_entity_poly.type
_entity_poly.pdbx_seq_one_letter_code
_entity_poly.pdbx_strand_id
1 'polypeptide(L)'
;MEHHLLHICLQSLKDNNNPPSLQALASLRSLIINPNTSDSTIYSILETLTHSLQLSTNSLTTHHHILKLLTDLASHRTHLSSQILNSIHSSSLLFTESTQIAAESLTSLASFSNSDQNKIDDQLFMSLCFAATSASARLRLLRNGERLGIGTHMLFTVFLGFTKDPYPYVRKASLDGLLGLCKSYDLFEDISVTEGCYCRAVELLQDNEHSVRSAAIRVVCEWGQMLIAAKEGNDKIAQSNQVFVQI
;
A
#
# COMPACT_ATOMS: atom_id res chain seq x y z
N MET A 1 31.06 -5.40 -22.47
CA MET A 1 30.76 -4.21 -21.65
C MET A 1 29.76 -4.55 -20.55
N GLU A 2 28.62 -5.15 -20.90
CA GLU A 2 27.56 -5.60 -19.98
C GLU A 2 28.06 -6.49 -18.83
N HIS A 3 28.80 -7.57 -19.12
CA HIS A 3 29.32 -8.46 -18.06
C HIS A 3 30.34 -7.79 -17.13
N HIS A 4 31.12 -6.83 -17.62
CA HIS A 4 32.08 -6.09 -16.80
C HIS A 4 31.37 -5.10 -15.87
N LEU A 5 30.36 -4.37 -16.39
CA LEU A 5 29.50 -3.50 -15.59
C LEU A 5 28.73 -4.30 -14.53
N LEU A 6 28.18 -5.46 -14.93
CA LEU A 6 27.50 -6.37 -14.02
C LEU A 6 28.44 -6.78 -12.88
N HIS A 7 29.64 -7.28 -13.19
CA HIS A 7 30.59 -7.73 -12.17
C HIS A 7 30.91 -6.65 -11.12
N ILE A 8 31.18 -5.41 -11.57
CA ILE A 8 31.46 -4.28 -10.66
C ILE A 8 30.24 -3.97 -9.79
N CYS A 9 29.05 -3.93 -10.38
CA CYS A 9 27.83 -3.59 -9.65
C CYS A 9 27.45 -4.67 -8.63
N LEU A 10 27.56 -5.94 -9.02
CA LEU A 10 27.25 -7.07 -8.16
C LEU A 10 28.24 -7.17 -6.99
N GLN A 11 29.51 -6.82 -7.20
CA GLN A 11 30.49 -6.78 -6.13
C GLN A 11 30.16 -5.69 -5.10
N SER A 12 29.72 -4.52 -5.55
CA SER A 12 29.25 -3.44 -4.66
C SER A 12 27.98 -3.81 -3.87
N LEU A 13 27.15 -4.74 -4.35
CA LEU A 13 25.96 -5.23 -3.65
C LEU A 13 26.26 -6.35 -2.64
N LYS A 14 27.40 -7.04 -2.80
CA LYS A 14 27.85 -8.13 -1.92
C LYS A 14 28.66 -7.64 -0.72
N ASP A 15 29.19 -6.42 -0.79
CA ASP A 15 29.87 -5.78 0.34
C ASP A 15 28.84 -5.33 1.40
N ASN A 16 28.44 -6.25 2.28
CA ASN A 16 27.45 -6.06 3.33
C ASN A 16 27.77 -4.93 4.34
N ASN A 17 29.00 -4.42 4.35
CA ASN A 17 29.44 -3.40 5.31
C ASN A 17 29.15 -1.96 4.84
N ASN A 18 28.92 -1.75 3.54
CA ASN A 18 28.71 -0.43 2.98
C ASN A 18 27.43 -0.39 2.13
N PRO A 19 26.68 0.73 2.13
CA PRO A 19 25.57 0.88 1.21
C PRO A 19 26.08 0.79 -0.24
N PRO A 20 25.29 0.19 -1.14
CA PRO A 20 25.70 0.07 -2.54
C PRO A 20 25.96 1.44 -3.15
N SER A 21 27.02 1.55 -3.96
CA SER A 21 27.35 2.83 -4.59
C SER A 21 26.22 3.30 -5.52
N LEU A 22 25.90 4.60 -5.49
CA LEU A 22 24.86 5.17 -6.35
C LEU A 22 25.13 4.92 -7.84
N GLN A 23 26.40 4.89 -8.24
CA GLN A 23 26.82 4.59 -9.60
C GLN A 23 26.52 3.12 -9.98
N ALA A 24 26.75 2.18 -9.06
CA ALA A 24 26.39 0.78 -9.29
C ALA A 24 24.86 0.61 -9.41
N LEU A 25 24.09 1.25 -8.53
CA LEU A 25 22.63 1.22 -8.59
C LEU A 25 22.09 1.82 -9.89
N ALA A 26 22.63 2.96 -10.34
CA ALA A 26 22.25 3.60 -11.59
C ALA A 26 22.58 2.72 -12.81
N SER A 27 23.73 2.04 -12.77
CA SER A 27 24.16 1.11 -13.83
C SER A 27 23.30 -0.15 -13.88
N LEU A 28 22.91 -0.70 -12.73
CA LEU A 28 21.95 -1.83 -12.68
C LEU A 28 20.59 -1.41 -13.22
N ARG A 29 20.11 -0.22 -12.83
CA ARG A 29 18.84 0.30 -13.32
C ARG A 29 18.85 0.51 -14.84
N SER A 30 19.96 1.01 -15.40
CA SER A 30 20.07 1.18 -16.86
C SER A 30 20.06 -0.16 -17.60
N LEU A 31 20.70 -1.20 -17.06
CA LEU A 31 20.63 -2.56 -17.59
C LEU A 31 19.21 -3.14 -17.51
N ILE A 32 18.48 -2.90 -16.42
CA ILE A 32 17.10 -3.37 -16.26
C ILE A 32 16.16 -2.72 -17.30
N ILE A 33 16.28 -1.41 -17.49
CA ILE A 33 15.39 -0.63 -18.38
C ILE A 33 15.71 -0.88 -19.85
N ASN A 34 16.97 -1.11 -20.21
CA ASN A 34 17.37 -1.30 -21.60
C ASN A 34 16.75 -2.59 -22.18
N PRO A 35 15.91 -2.50 -23.24
CA PRO A 35 15.25 -3.66 -23.83
C PRO A 35 16.24 -4.68 -24.43
N ASN A 36 17.42 -4.21 -24.86
CA ASN A 36 18.43 -5.04 -25.53
C ASN A 36 19.37 -5.77 -24.56
N THR A 37 19.22 -5.58 -23.24
CA THR A 37 19.98 -6.33 -22.24
C THR A 37 19.65 -7.82 -22.36
N SER A 38 20.67 -8.67 -22.31
CA SER A 38 20.51 -10.11 -22.47
C SER A 38 19.73 -10.74 -21.31
N ASP A 39 18.92 -11.75 -21.59
CA ASP A 39 18.17 -12.47 -20.54
C ASP A 39 19.11 -13.07 -19.49
N SER A 40 20.27 -13.58 -19.88
CA SER A 40 21.28 -14.09 -18.93
C SER A 40 21.70 -13.03 -17.90
N THR A 41 21.91 -11.78 -18.34
CA THR A 41 22.24 -10.68 -17.42
C THR A 41 21.05 -10.33 -16.54
N ILE A 42 19.84 -10.28 -17.09
CA ILE A 42 18.63 -9.99 -16.31
C ILE A 42 18.44 -11.04 -15.21
N TYR A 43 18.60 -12.33 -15.52
CA TYR A 43 18.54 -13.41 -14.53
C TYR A 43 19.64 -13.31 -13.48
N SER A 44 20.89 -12.99 -13.86
CA SER A 44 21.96 -12.76 -12.89
C SER A 44 21.70 -11.56 -11.97
N ILE A 45 21.10 -10.49 -12.50
CA ILE A 45 20.66 -9.33 -11.70
C ILE A 45 19.57 -9.77 -10.71
N LEU A 46 18.55 -10.47 -11.18
CA LEU A 46 17.45 -10.96 -10.35
C LEU A 46 17.95 -11.86 -9.22
N GLU A 47 18.80 -12.83 -9.53
CA GLU A 47 19.40 -13.75 -8.56
C GLU A 47 20.19 -12.98 -7.50
N THR A 48 21.04 -12.03 -7.93
CA THR A 48 21.85 -11.28 -6.98
C THR A 48 21.01 -10.36 -6.10
N LEU A 49 20.01 -9.66 -6.67
CA LEU A 49 19.09 -8.82 -5.90
C LEU A 49 18.29 -9.64 -4.89
N THR A 50 17.80 -10.81 -5.30
CA THR A 50 17.05 -11.73 -4.41
C THR A 50 17.94 -12.24 -3.28
N HIS A 51 19.18 -12.62 -3.58
CA HIS A 51 20.15 -13.08 -2.59
C HIS A 51 20.55 -11.97 -1.62
N SER A 52 20.81 -10.75 -2.11
CA SER A 52 21.09 -9.59 -1.28
C SER A 52 19.89 -9.20 -0.41
N LEU A 53 18.66 -9.37 -0.90
CA LEU A 53 17.43 -9.13 -0.12
C LEU A 53 17.36 -10.03 1.12
N GLN A 54 17.84 -11.28 1.02
CA GLN A 54 17.85 -12.25 2.11
C GLN A 54 19.00 -12.05 3.09
N LEU A 55 20.16 -11.60 2.61
CA LEU A 55 21.37 -11.47 3.41
C LEU A 55 21.57 -10.09 4.04
N SER A 56 20.99 -9.03 3.47
CA SER A 56 21.29 -7.69 3.96
C SER A 56 20.80 -7.52 5.39
N THR A 57 21.72 -7.16 6.29
CA THR A 57 21.40 -6.73 7.64
C THR A 57 20.51 -5.48 7.56
N ASN A 58 19.63 -5.26 8.54
CA ASN A 58 18.51 -4.27 8.63
C ASN A 58 18.79 -2.79 8.19
N SER A 59 19.40 -2.57 7.03
CA SER A 59 19.76 -1.30 6.43
C SER A 59 18.62 -0.87 5.53
N LEU A 60 17.80 0.05 6.02
CA LEU A 60 16.62 0.55 5.31
C LEU A 60 16.99 1.05 3.90
N THR A 61 18.09 1.77 3.74
CA THR A 61 18.52 2.32 2.44
C THR A 61 18.87 1.22 1.44
N THR A 62 19.53 0.15 1.89
CA THR A 62 19.87 -0.98 1.03
C THR A 62 18.62 -1.72 0.59
N HIS A 63 17.71 -2.02 1.53
CA HIS A 63 16.43 -2.64 1.24
C HIS A 63 15.58 -1.80 0.28
N HIS A 64 15.50 -0.49 0.50
CA HIS A 64 14.82 0.46 -0.38
C HIS A 64 15.30 0.31 -1.83
N HIS A 65 16.62 0.36 -2.04
CA HIS A 65 17.18 0.30 -3.39
C HIS A 65 17.01 -1.07 -4.04
N ILE A 66 17.20 -2.17 -3.30
CA ILE A 66 17.00 -3.52 -3.82
C ILE A 66 15.53 -3.72 -4.22
N LEU A 67 14.59 -3.41 -3.32
CA LEU A 67 13.16 -3.51 -3.60
C LEU A 67 12.75 -2.63 -4.78
N LYS A 68 13.29 -1.39 -4.86
CA LYS A 68 13.02 -0.52 -6.00
C LYS A 68 13.51 -1.12 -7.32
N LEU A 69 14.72 -1.68 -7.35
CA LEU A 69 15.25 -2.35 -8.55
C LEU A 69 14.43 -3.59 -8.91
N LEU A 70 13.96 -4.38 -7.95
CA LEU A 70 13.07 -5.51 -8.19
C LEU A 70 11.72 -5.07 -8.78
N THR A 71 11.13 -3.98 -8.27
CA THR A 71 9.88 -3.42 -8.86
C THR A 71 10.11 -2.86 -10.27
N ASP A 72 11.25 -2.20 -10.52
CA ASP A 72 11.62 -1.73 -11.85
C ASP A 72 11.84 -2.92 -12.81
N LEU A 73 12.45 -4.01 -12.34
CA LEU A 73 12.65 -5.24 -13.11
C LEU A 73 11.31 -5.91 -13.46
N ALA A 74 10.39 -6.00 -12.50
CA ALA A 74 9.06 -6.56 -12.72
C ALA A 74 8.22 -5.76 -13.74
N SER A 75 8.34 -4.42 -13.71
CA SER A 75 7.59 -3.54 -14.62
C SER A 75 8.11 -3.59 -16.07
N HIS A 76 9.42 -3.74 -16.28
CA HIS A 76 10.00 -3.82 -17.62
C HIS A 76 10.08 -5.25 -18.16
N ARG A 77 10.14 -6.26 -17.29
CA ARG A 77 10.28 -7.68 -17.61
C ARG A 77 9.15 -8.46 -16.95
N THR A 78 7.93 -8.24 -17.45
CA THR A 78 6.68 -8.76 -16.85
C THR A 78 6.65 -10.27 -16.66
N HIS A 79 7.36 -11.04 -17.48
CA HIS A 79 7.50 -12.50 -17.32
C HIS A 79 8.20 -12.94 -16.02
N LEU A 80 8.95 -12.05 -15.36
CA LEU A 80 9.65 -12.32 -14.10
C LEU A 80 8.86 -11.84 -12.88
N SER A 81 7.73 -11.15 -13.07
CA SER A 81 6.95 -10.54 -11.99
C SER A 81 6.55 -11.54 -10.91
N SER A 82 6.07 -12.73 -11.28
CA SER A 82 5.67 -13.79 -10.35
C SER A 82 6.85 -14.33 -9.54
N GLN A 83 8.01 -14.52 -10.19
CA GLN A 83 9.23 -14.97 -9.51
C GLN A 83 9.71 -13.94 -8.50
N ILE A 84 9.73 -12.65 -8.87
CA ILE A 84 10.12 -11.55 -8.00
C ILE A 84 9.17 -11.44 -6.81
N LEU A 85 7.87 -11.54 -7.06
CA LEU A 85 6.85 -11.51 -6.02
C LEU A 85 7.09 -12.61 -4.99
N ASN A 86 7.30 -13.85 -5.45
CA ASN A 86 7.61 -14.98 -4.57
C ASN A 86 8.88 -14.76 -3.76
N SER A 87 9.92 -14.15 -4.36
CA SER A 87 11.15 -13.79 -3.65
C SER A 87 10.92 -12.78 -2.53
N ILE A 88 10.09 -11.75 -2.76
CA ILE A 88 9.77 -10.74 -1.74
C ILE A 88 8.90 -11.36 -0.63
N HIS A 89 7.91 -12.19 -0.96
CA HIS A 89 7.11 -12.90 0.04
C HIS A 89 7.94 -13.87 0.89
N SER A 90 8.90 -14.55 0.27
CA SER A 90 9.79 -15.48 0.97
C SER A 90 10.86 -14.75 1.80
N SER A 91 11.00 -13.45 1.63
CA SER A 91 11.90 -12.64 2.45
C SER A 91 11.25 -12.38 3.82
N SER A 92 12.04 -12.46 4.89
CA SER A 92 11.57 -12.19 6.26
C SER A 92 11.28 -10.69 6.52
N LEU A 93 11.21 -9.86 5.48
CA LEU A 93 11.10 -8.40 5.60
C LEU A 93 9.75 -7.92 6.12
N LEU A 94 8.69 -8.71 5.91
CA LEU A 94 7.37 -8.40 6.48
C LEU A 94 7.32 -8.59 8.00
N PHE A 95 8.25 -9.40 8.54
CA PHE A 95 8.34 -9.75 9.97
C PHE A 95 9.58 -9.16 10.64
N THR A 96 10.23 -8.19 10.00
CA THR A 96 11.35 -7.46 10.61
C THR A 96 10.86 -6.55 11.74
N GLU A 97 11.72 -6.27 12.71
CA GLU A 97 11.44 -5.31 13.78
C GLU A 97 11.24 -3.88 13.26
N SER A 98 11.79 -3.58 12.07
CA SER A 98 11.66 -2.26 11.44
C SER A 98 10.36 -2.11 10.66
N THR A 99 9.38 -1.43 11.25
CA THR A 99 8.11 -1.08 10.57
C THR A 99 8.30 -0.30 9.27
N GLN A 100 9.42 0.40 9.12
CA GLN A 100 9.75 1.12 7.88
C GLN A 100 10.10 0.17 6.74
N ILE A 101 10.93 -0.85 7.01
CA ILE A 101 11.31 -1.87 6.03
C ILE A 101 10.09 -2.73 5.67
N ALA A 102 9.28 -3.09 6.66
CA ALA A 102 8.03 -3.82 6.43
C ALA A 102 7.06 -3.02 5.53
N ALA A 103 6.84 -1.73 5.84
CA ALA A 103 5.97 -0.86 5.03
C ALA A 103 6.50 -0.66 3.60
N GLU A 104 7.82 -0.61 3.43
CA GLU A 104 8.46 -0.52 2.13
C GLU A 104 8.33 -1.80 1.30
N SER A 105 8.47 -2.95 1.96
CA SER A 105 8.26 -4.26 1.35
C SER A 105 6.81 -4.41 0.88
N LEU A 106 5.85 -4.01 1.72
CA LEU A 106 4.43 -3.97 1.34
C LEU A 106 4.16 -3.00 0.19
N THR A 107 4.77 -1.82 0.19
CA THR A 107 4.63 -0.85 -0.92
C THR A 107 5.15 -1.46 -2.22
N SER A 108 6.23 -2.24 -2.15
CA SER A 108 6.80 -2.93 -3.29
C SER A 108 5.86 -4.02 -3.78
N LEU A 109 5.32 -4.86 -2.90
CA LEU A 109 4.29 -5.87 -3.23
C LEU A 109 3.05 -5.24 -3.89
N ALA A 110 2.57 -4.11 -3.37
CA ALA A 110 1.44 -3.38 -3.93
C ALA A 110 1.67 -2.82 -5.34
N SER A 111 2.93 -2.75 -5.80
CA SER A 111 3.26 -2.32 -7.17
C SER A 111 3.05 -3.43 -8.21
N PHE A 112 2.99 -4.69 -7.77
CA PHE A 112 2.68 -5.83 -8.61
C PHE A 112 1.15 -5.94 -8.75
N SER A 113 0.57 -5.12 -9.63
CA SER A 113 -0.87 -5.15 -9.92
C SER A 113 -1.29 -6.57 -10.37
N ASN A 114 -2.42 -7.06 -9.84
CA ASN A 114 -3.17 -8.22 -10.33
C ASN A 114 -2.76 -9.62 -9.85
N SER A 115 -2.12 -9.77 -8.69
CA SER A 115 -2.01 -11.11 -8.10
C SER A 115 -2.97 -11.25 -6.91
N ASP A 116 -3.88 -12.23 -6.99
CA ASP A 116 -4.57 -12.77 -5.81
C ASP A 116 -3.56 -13.28 -4.76
N GLN A 117 -2.29 -13.45 -5.18
CA GLN A 117 -1.15 -13.86 -4.37
C GLN A 117 -0.64 -12.75 -3.44
N ASN A 118 -1.01 -11.48 -3.67
CA ASN A 118 -0.62 -10.36 -2.83
C ASN A 118 -1.47 -10.20 -1.57
N LYS A 119 -2.38 -11.14 -1.26
CA LYS A 119 -3.25 -11.03 -0.08
C LYS A 119 -2.40 -11.05 1.19
N ILE A 120 -2.33 -9.90 1.85
CA ILE A 120 -1.68 -9.75 3.14
C ILE A 120 -2.69 -10.03 4.24
N ASP A 121 -2.20 -10.56 5.36
CA ASP A 121 -3.00 -10.74 6.56
C ASP A 121 -3.48 -9.38 7.11
N ASP A 122 -4.79 -9.24 7.29
CA ASP A 122 -5.44 -8.01 7.76
C ASP A 122 -4.90 -7.57 9.13
N GLN A 123 -4.61 -8.53 10.02
CA GLN A 123 -4.12 -8.24 11.37
C GLN A 123 -2.66 -7.76 11.33
N LEU A 124 -1.81 -8.37 10.50
CA LEU A 124 -0.44 -7.89 10.25
C LEU A 124 -0.46 -6.46 9.68
N PHE A 125 -1.30 -6.20 8.69
CA PHE A 125 -1.42 -4.86 8.10
C PHE A 125 -1.84 -3.80 9.12
N MET A 126 -2.84 -4.11 9.96
CA MET A 126 -3.22 -3.23 11.07
C MET A 126 -2.09 -3.00 12.05
N SER A 127 -1.42 -4.08 12.48
CA SER A 127 -0.32 -3.99 13.43
C SER A 127 0.78 -3.07 12.89
N LEU A 128 1.15 -3.21 11.62
CA LEU A 128 2.13 -2.35 10.97
C LEU A 128 1.66 -0.90 10.85
N CYS A 129 0.40 -0.68 10.50
CA CYS A 129 -0.20 0.66 10.44
C CYS A 129 -0.04 1.41 11.76
N PHE A 130 -0.43 0.79 12.88
CA PHE A 130 -0.41 1.44 14.19
C PHE A 130 0.96 1.42 14.87
N ALA A 131 1.82 0.45 14.56
CA ALA A 131 3.20 0.40 15.03
C ALA A 131 4.15 1.34 14.26
N ALA A 132 3.75 1.80 13.07
CA ALA A 132 4.57 2.67 12.23
C ALA A 132 4.80 4.05 12.88
N THR A 133 6.02 4.27 13.33
CA THR A 133 6.45 5.54 13.96
C THR A 133 6.56 6.68 12.95
N SER A 134 6.98 6.39 11.72
CA SER A 134 7.13 7.40 10.67
C SER A 134 5.82 7.65 9.92
N ALA A 135 5.47 8.91 9.75
CA ALA A 135 4.30 9.31 8.98
C ALA A 135 4.40 8.96 7.48
N SER A 136 5.63 8.86 6.95
CA SER A 136 5.88 8.37 5.59
C SER A 136 5.50 6.89 5.43
N ALA A 137 5.85 6.04 6.40
CA ALA A 137 5.43 4.63 6.39
C ALA A 137 3.89 4.51 6.45
N ARG A 138 3.25 5.25 7.36
CA ARG A 138 1.77 5.26 7.47
C ARG A 138 1.13 5.70 6.16
N LEU A 139 1.59 6.80 5.57
CA LEU A 139 1.09 7.28 4.28
C LEU A 139 1.22 6.23 3.17
N ARG A 140 2.34 5.51 3.11
CA ARG A 140 2.54 4.45 2.11
C ARG A 140 1.59 3.27 2.33
N LEU A 141 1.40 2.84 3.58
CA LEU A 141 0.45 1.77 3.91
C LEU A 141 -0.97 2.15 3.51
N LEU A 142 -1.43 3.34 3.89
CA LEU A 142 -2.79 3.81 3.56
C LEU A 142 -3.05 3.87 2.05
N ARG A 143 -2.06 4.29 1.26
CA ARG A 143 -2.21 4.38 -0.21
C ARG A 143 -2.27 3.04 -0.92
N ASN A 144 -1.84 1.97 -0.26
CA ASN A 144 -1.67 0.67 -0.89
C ASN A 144 -2.56 -0.42 -0.29
N GLY A 145 -3.30 -0.14 0.78
CA GLY A 145 -4.13 -1.13 1.47
C GLY A 145 -5.07 -1.93 0.55
N GLU A 146 -5.80 -1.26 -0.35
CA GLU A 146 -6.67 -1.94 -1.34
C GLU A 146 -5.87 -2.87 -2.27
N ARG A 147 -4.70 -2.44 -2.73
CA ARG A 147 -3.83 -3.22 -3.64
C ARG A 147 -3.19 -4.42 -2.95
N LEU A 148 -3.14 -4.41 -1.63
CA LEU A 148 -2.64 -5.49 -0.79
C LEU A 148 -3.74 -6.51 -0.44
N GLY A 149 -4.94 -6.35 -1.01
CA GLY A 149 -6.06 -7.25 -0.78
C GLY A 149 -6.61 -7.21 0.65
N ILE A 150 -6.38 -6.12 1.37
CA ILE A 150 -6.87 -5.94 2.75
C ILE A 150 -8.39 -5.79 2.72
N GLY A 151 -9.07 -6.47 3.66
CA GLY A 151 -10.51 -6.43 3.77
C GLY A 151 -11.08 -5.02 3.91
N THR A 152 -12.19 -4.73 3.23
CA THR A 152 -12.81 -3.39 3.22
C THR A 152 -13.16 -2.88 4.62
N HIS A 153 -13.70 -3.73 5.51
CA HIS A 153 -13.97 -3.35 6.91
C HIS A 153 -12.70 -3.01 7.69
N MET A 154 -11.59 -3.68 7.34
CA MET A 154 -10.30 -3.43 7.95
C MET A 154 -9.74 -2.09 7.48
N LEU A 155 -9.76 -1.84 6.17
CA LEU A 155 -9.38 -0.56 5.58
C LEU A 155 -10.21 0.58 6.13
N PHE A 156 -11.53 0.38 6.27
CA PHE A 156 -12.42 1.35 6.88
C PHE A 156 -11.95 1.74 8.28
N THR A 157 -11.69 0.75 9.14
CA THR A 157 -11.24 0.97 10.52
C THR A 157 -9.90 1.71 10.56
N VAL A 158 -8.96 1.29 9.73
CA VAL A 158 -7.63 1.90 9.61
C VAL A 158 -7.75 3.36 9.14
N PHE A 159 -8.48 3.61 8.06
CA PHE A 159 -8.69 4.96 7.55
C PHE A 159 -9.38 5.84 8.57
N LEU A 160 -10.46 5.38 9.21
CA LEU A 160 -11.16 6.15 10.23
C LEU A 160 -10.24 6.50 11.41
N GLY A 161 -9.41 5.56 11.87
CA GLY A 161 -8.40 5.82 12.90
C GLY A 161 -7.40 6.92 12.52
N PHE A 162 -6.88 6.87 11.29
CA PHE A 162 -5.91 7.86 10.79
C PHE A 162 -6.48 9.23 10.46
N THR A 163 -7.80 9.42 10.52
CA THR A 163 -8.40 10.77 10.48
C THR A 163 -7.97 11.63 11.68
N LYS A 164 -7.39 11.04 12.73
CA LYS A 164 -6.86 11.71 13.93
C LYS A 164 -5.34 11.85 13.93
N ASP A 165 -4.65 11.47 12.85
CA ASP A 165 -3.19 11.53 12.78
C ASP A 165 -2.67 12.97 12.98
N PRO A 166 -1.53 13.17 13.67
CA PRO A 166 -0.95 14.50 13.84
C PRO A 166 -0.50 15.14 12.52
N TYR A 167 -0.22 14.34 11.48
CA TYR A 167 0.27 14.83 10.20
C TYR A 167 -0.87 14.98 9.18
N PRO A 168 -1.02 16.17 8.55
CA PRO A 168 -2.18 16.44 7.70
C PRO A 168 -2.20 15.61 6.42
N TYR A 169 -1.05 15.24 5.85
CA TYR A 169 -1.01 14.38 4.68
C TYR A 169 -1.46 12.94 4.98
N VAL A 170 -1.32 12.47 6.23
CA VAL A 170 -1.84 11.16 6.66
C VAL A 170 -3.35 11.25 6.83
N ARG A 171 -3.86 12.30 7.51
CA ARG A 171 -5.31 12.56 7.63
C ARG A 171 -5.98 12.65 6.26
N LYS A 172 -5.38 13.42 5.35
CA LYS A 172 -5.87 13.59 3.97
C LYS A 172 -5.88 12.26 3.20
N ALA A 173 -4.84 11.44 3.33
CA ALA A 173 -4.80 10.12 2.70
C ALA A 173 -5.84 9.15 3.29
N SER A 174 -6.12 9.25 4.59
CA SER A 174 -7.16 8.47 5.24
C SER A 174 -8.55 8.87 4.72
N LEU A 175 -8.85 10.16 4.57
CA LEU A 175 -10.08 10.64 3.94
C LEU A 175 -10.20 10.21 2.47
N ASP A 176 -9.11 10.31 1.70
CA ASP A 176 -9.07 9.79 0.32
C ASP A 176 -9.35 8.28 0.28
N GLY A 177 -8.87 7.53 1.27
CA GLY A 177 -9.15 6.09 1.43
C GLY A 177 -10.62 5.81 1.74
N LEU A 178 -11.22 6.52 2.70
CA LEU A 178 -12.66 6.42 3.00
C LEU A 178 -13.52 6.72 1.77
N LEU A 179 -13.12 7.72 0.98
CA LEU A 179 -13.78 8.05 -0.28
C LEU A 179 -13.67 6.90 -1.31
N GLY A 180 -12.54 6.20 -1.34
CA GLY A 180 -12.32 5.03 -2.21
C GLY A 180 -13.31 3.90 -1.91
N LEU A 181 -13.59 3.66 -0.62
CA LEU A 181 -14.48 2.59 -0.18
C LEU A 181 -15.96 2.82 -0.51
N CYS A 182 -16.39 4.07 -0.78
CA CYS A 182 -17.76 4.37 -1.21
C CYS A 182 -18.17 3.63 -2.48
N LYS A 183 -17.21 3.33 -3.36
CA LYS A 183 -17.47 2.65 -4.64
C LYS A 183 -17.91 1.21 -4.45
N SER A 184 -17.68 0.65 -3.27
CA SER A 184 -18.10 -0.69 -2.87
C SER A 184 -19.46 -0.62 -2.16
N TYR A 185 -20.49 -0.09 -2.86
CA TYR A 185 -21.80 0.27 -2.31
C TYR A 185 -22.49 -0.83 -1.48
N ASP A 186 -22.22 -2.11 -1.76
CA ASP A 186 -22.88 -3.25 -1.12
C ASP A 186 -22.28 -3.64 0.25
N LEU A 187 -21.17 -3.02 0.68
CA LEU A 187 -20.40 -3.46 1.86
C LEU A 187 -20.79 -2.79 3.18
N PHE A 188 -21.51 -1.68 3.15
CA PHE A 188 -21.88 -0.92 4.36
C PHE A 188 -23.39 -0.78 4.49
N GLU A 189 -24.08 -1.89 4.74
CA GLU A 189 -25.52 -1.90 5.06
C GLU A 189 -25.83 -1.21 6.40
N ASP A 190 -24.84 -1.15 7.30
CA ASP A 190 -24.99 -0.51 8.60
C ASP A 190 -24.95 1.03 8.48
N ILE A 191 -26.12 1.64 8.65
CA ILE A 191 -26.32 3.09 8.66
C ILE A 191 -25.40 3.78 9.67
N SER A 192 -25.13 3.15 10.82
CA SER A 192 -24.31 3.76 11.87
C SER A 192 -22.85 3.94 11.42
N VAL A 193 -22.35 3.04 10.58
CA VAL A 193 -21.02 3.12 9.98
C VAL A 193 -20.94 4.30 9.01
N THR A 194 -21.96 4.42 8.15
CA THR A 194 -22.08 5.51 7.17
C THR A 194 -22.20 6.86 7.87
N GLU A 195 -23.05 6.95 8.91
CA GLU A 195 -23.23 8.15 9.72
C GLU A 195 -21.95 8.53 10.47
N GLY A 196 -21.24 7.56 11.05
CA GLY A 196 -19.96 7.80 11.72
C GLY A 196 -18.92 8.41 10.79
N CYS A 197 -18.81 7.90 9.56
CA CYS A 197 -17.91 8.45 8.54
C CYS A 197 -18.30 9.86 8.12
N TYR A 198 -19.58 10.09 7.86
CA TYR A 198 -20.10 11.41 7.53
C TYR A 198 -19.80 12.42 8.65
N CYS A 199 -20.16 12.10 9.90
CA CYS A 199 -19.91 12.96 11.05
C CYS A 199 -18.43 13.27 11.22
N ARG A 200 -17.56 12.26 11.09
CA ARG A 200 -16.12 12.46 11.19
C ARG A 200 -15.56 13.38 10.10
N ALA A 201 -16.10 13.29 8.88
CA ALA A 201 -15.73 14.20 7.80
C ALA A 201 -16.22 15.63 8.06
N VAL A 202 -17.42 15.81 8.60
CA VAL A 202 -17.95 17.13 9.02
C VAL A 202 -17.04 17.78 10.06
N GLU A 203 -16.56 17.04 11.06
CA GLU A 203 -15.58 17.54 12.04
C GLU A 203 -14.31 18.06 11.37
N LEU A 204 -13.81 17.35 10.34
CA LEU A 204 -12.59 17.71 9.61
C LEU A 204 -12.77 18.85 8.60
N LEU A 205 -13.99 19.37 8.41
CA LEU A 205 -14.19 20.65 7.72
C LEU A 205 -13.56 21.83 8.48
N GLN A 206 -13.35 21.67 9.80
CA GLN A 206 -12.68 22.65 10.66
C GLN A 206 -11.18 22.36 10.85
N ASP A 207 -10.60 21.41 10.10
CA ASP A 207 -9.17 21.12 10.18
C ASP A 207 -8.33 22.37 9.82
N ASN A 208 -7.20 22.57 10.50
CA ASN A 208 -6.30 23.69 10.24
C ASN A 208 -5.76 23.70 8.81
N GLU A 209 -5.64 22.52 8.19
CA GLU A 209 -4.96 22.33 6.92
C GLU A 209 -5.94 22.28 5.75
N HIS A 210 -5.72 23.15 4.76
CA HIS A 210 -6.59 23.27 3.59
C HIS A 210 -6.75 21.95 2.82
N SER A 211 -5.67 21.18 2.70
CA SER A 211 -5.69 19.89 2.00
C SER A 211 -6.60 18.87 2.67
N VAL A 212 -6.66 18.88 4.01
CA VAL A 212 -7.55 18.00 4.79
C VAL A 212 -9.00 18.46 4.64
N ARG A 213 -9.27 19.77 4.79
CA ARG A 213 -10.62 20.33 4.58
C ARG A 213 -11.17 20.00 3.19
N SER A 214 -10.35 20.13 2.15
CA SER A 214 -10.73 19.79 0.76
C SER A 214 -11.04 18.29 0.58
N ALA A 215 -10.30 17.40 1.25
CA ALA A 215 -10.63 15.98 1.26
C ALA A 215 -11.92 15.69 2.05
N ALA A 216 -12.13 16.37 3.17
CA ALA A 216 -13.31 16.21 4.02
C ALA A 216 -14.59 16.58 3.26
N ILE A 217 -14.60 17.68 2.49
CA ILE A 217 -15.74 18.06 1.64
C ILE A 217 -16.18 16.90 0.72
N ARG A 218 -15.22 16.24 0.06
CA ARG A 218 -15.53 15.11 -0.85
C ARG A 218 -16.15 13.93 -0.09
N VAL A 219 -15.63 13.62 1.10
CA VAL A 219 -16.17 12.55 1.95
C VAL A 219 -17.58 12.91 2.45
N VAL A 220 -17.82 14.15 2.89
CA VAL A 220 -19.16 14.64 3.29
C VAL A 220 -20.15 14.49 2.14
N CYS A 221 -19.77 14.82 0.91
CA CYS A 221 -20.64 14.67 -0.26
C CYS A 221 -21.01 13.21 -0.53
N GLU A 222 -20.03 12.31 -0.69
CA GLU A 222 -20.30 10.92 -1.07
C GLU A 222 -20.98 10.13 0.05
N TRP A 223 -20.43 10.18 1.27
CA TRP A 223 -21.01 9.47 2.41
C TRP A 223 -22.35 10.08 2.85
N GLY A 224 -22.55 11.38 2.64
CA GLY A 224 -23.84 12.04 2.87
C GLY A 224 -24.92 11.54 1.90
N GLN A 225 -24.57 11.35 0.62
CA GLN A 225 -25.49 10.73 -0.35
C GLN A 225 -25.81 9.28 0.01
N MET A 226 -24.82 8.49 0.41
CA MET A 226 -25.05 7.12 0.90
C MET A 226 -25.98 7.10 2.12
N LEU A 227 -25.81 8.03 3.06
CA LEU A 227 -26.64 8.13 4.26
C LEU A 227 -28.11 8.46 3.92
N ILE A 228 -28.35 9.35 2.96
CA ILE A 228 -29.69 9.68 2.48
C ILE A 228 -30.33 8.44 1.84
N ALA A 229 -29.62 7.78 0.92
CA ALA A 229 -30.11 6.59 0.23
C ALA A 229 -30.46 5.45 1.20
N ALA A 230 -29.62 5.23 2.22
CA ALA A 230 -29.86 4.18 3.22
C ALA A 230 -31.10 4.48 4.09
N LYS A 231 -31.32 5.74 4.46
CA LYS A 231 -32.53 6.15 5.21
C LYS A 231 -33.81 5.98 4.39
N GLU A 232 -33.80 6.37 3.12
CA GLU A 232 -34.94 6.16 2.21
C GLU A 232 -35.27 4.67 2.01
N GLY A 233 -34.26 3.79 1.99
CA GLY A 233 -34.43 2.35 1.93
C GLY A 233 -35.11 1.78 3.18
N ASN A 234 -34.65 2.19 4.37
CA ASN A 234 -35.23 1.74 5.63
C ASN A 234 -36.67 2.22 5.83
N ASP A 235 -36.99 3.45 5.43
CA ASP A 235 -38.35 3.97 5.51
C ASP A 235 -39.32 3.14 4.64
N LYS A 236 -38.87 2.71 3.45
CA LYS A 236 -39.67 1.82 2.57
C LYS A 236 -39.86 0.42 3.17
N ILE A 237 -38.82 -0.15 3.78
CA ILE A 237 -38.91 -1.46 4.47
C ILE A 237 -39.84 -1.38 5.68
N ALA A 238 -39.74 -0.32 6.48
CA ALA A 238 -40.61 -0.10 7.63
C ALA A 238 -42.09 0.04 7.20
N GLN A 239 -42.36 0.78 6.12
CA GLN A 239 -43.69 0.89 5.53
C GLN A 239 -44.21 -0.46 5.01
N SER A 240 -43.37 -1.25 4.34
CA SER A 240 -43.72 -2.60 3.87
C SER A 240 -44.07 -3.52 5.05
N ASN A 241 -43.25 -3.55 6.09
CA ASN A 241 -43.47 -4.41 7.26
C ASN A 241 -44.75 -4.03 8.03
N GLN A 242 -45.12 -2.75 8.09
CA GLN A 242 -46.41 -2.34 8.66
C GLN A 242 -47.61 -2.91 7.91
N VAL A 243 -47.53 -3.07 6.59
CA VAL A 243 -48.59 -3.69 5.78
C VAL A 243 -48.70 -5.19 6.06
N PHE A 244 -47.59 -5.89 6.27
CA PHE A 244 -47.60 -7.34 6.52
C PHE A 244 -47.98 -7.75 7.96
N VAL A 245 -47.83 -6.86 8.95
CA VAL A 245 -48.21 -7.14 10.35
C VAL A 245 -49.72 -6.91 10.59
N GLN A 246 -50.44 -6.32 9.64
CA GLN A 246 -51.89 -6.06 9.73
C GLN A 246 -52.79 -7.15 9.09
N ILE A 247 -52.25 -8.33 8.77
CA ILE A 247 -52.99 -9.50 8.24
C ILE A 247 -52.93 -10.63 9.27
#